data_AF-A0A968V576-F1
#
_entry.id   AF-A0A968V576-F1
#
_cell.length_a   1.000
_cell.length_b   1.000
_cell.length_c   1.000
_cell.angle_alpha   90.00
_cell.angle_beta   90.00
_cell.angle_gamma   90.00
#
_symmetry.space_group_name_H-M   'P 1'
#
loop_
_entity.id
_entity.type
_entity.pdbx_description
1 polymer ?
#
loop_
_entity_poly.entity_id
_entity_poly.type
_entity_poly.pdbx_seq_one_letter_code
_entity_poly.pdbx_strand_id
1 'polypeptide(L)'
;MSEEDTYALLDFVERGNTAIISSNSIPYDLMFHLTDSTCYDIWWEDVKTFSADSVIVNFTHPTLKMDKNLPLAYFNSNGKKEQTTWTYFADDFFCDESYSPIILGYLNDELVNFTRLQHGQGKFYLHTTPLAFTNINLLKERNLAYAENMFSHLTTGSIYWDSYSRVANKPPATNQNSRTRTLPEENALKYILSQPPLAWAWYTALGLALLYFIFRAKRQQPIIPVKDPNTNTSLEFVSTVGRLYFLQNNHRQLALEKMQIFIGNLKERYRINFSELDEATIKKVAMRAEMSEAYLEKIVKIHKNIKDSVFVSENTLVEFHQLIEQFGKRNV
;
A
#
# COMPACT_ATOMS: atom_id res chain seq x y z
N MET A 1 5.46 6.39 29.91
CA MET A 1 4.15 6.81 30.43
C MET A 1 3.44 7.48 29.29
N SER A 2 2.21 7.07 28.99
CA SER A 2 1.40 7.76 27.97
C SER A 2 0.84 9.07 28.54
N GLU A 3 0.25 9.89 27.68
CA GLU A 3 -0.44 11.11 28.09
C GLU A 3 -1.63 10.79 29.02
N GLU A 4 -2.43 9.76 28.69
CA GLU A 4 -3.55 9.30 29.52
C GLU A 4 -3.09 8.83 30.90
N ASP A 5 -2.00 8.06 30.98
CA ASP A 5 -1.42 7.63 32.26
C ASP A 5 -0.97 8.81 33.11
N THR A 6 -0.44 9.85 32.46
CA THR A 6 0.03 11.07 33.12
C THR A 6 -1.12 11.81 33.77
N TYR A 7 -2.21 12.05 33.04
CA TYR A 7 -3.41 12.69 33.59
C TYR A 7 -4.06 11.86 34.69
N ALA A 8 -4.13 10.53 34.53
CA ALA A 8 -4.67 9.65 35.56
C ALA A 8 -3.85 9.72 36.86
N LEU A 9 -2.52 9.77 36.76
CA LEU A 9 -1.63 9.91 37.91
C LEU A 9 -1.76 11.30 38.57
N LEU A 10 -1.88 12.36 37.78
CA LEU A 10 -2.08 13.72 38.29
C LEU A 10 -3.41 13.83 39.05
N ASP A 11 -4.54 13.40 38.47
CA ASP A 11 -5.86 13.37 39.12
C ASP A 11 -5.86 12.50 40.39
N PHE A 12 -5.16 11.35 40.35
CA PHE A 12 -5.00 10.50 41.53
C PHE A 12 -4.33 11.25 42.67
N VAL A 13 -3.23 11.97 42.40
CA VAL A 13 -2.50 12.72 43.44
C VAL A 13 -3.28 13.97 43.85
N GLU A 14 -3.92 14.68 42.93
CA GLU A 14 -4.70 15.90 43.22
C GLU A 14 -5.76 15.66 44.30
N ARG A 15 -6.38 14.46 44.31
CA ARG A 15 -7.35 13.99 45.32
C ARG A 15 -6.79 13.74 46.72
N GLY A 16 -5.50 13.98 46.96
CA GLY A 16 -4.87 13.82 48.28
C GLY A 16 -3.98 12.59 48.43
N ASN A 17 -3.80 11.80 47.36
CA ASN A 17 -2.95 10.62 47.41
C ASN A 17 -1.47 10.98 47.29
N THR A 18 -0.61 10.00 47.58
CA THR A 18 0.85 10.15 47.48
C THR A 18 1.38 9.28 46.35
N ALA A 19 2.21 9.85 45.47
CA ALA A 19 2.92 9.12 44.43
C ALA A 19 4.44 9.20 44.68
N ILE A 20 5.10 8.05 44.59
CA ILE A 20 6.56 7.95 44.67
C ILE A 20 7.08 7.45 43.32
N ILE A 21 7.99 8.21 42.72
CA ILE A 21 8.63 7.86 41.45
C ILE A 21 10.13 7.81 41.68
N SER A 22 10.73 6.63 41.47
CA SER A 22 12.19 6.47 41.48
C SER A 22 12.68 6.02 40.11
N SER A 23 13.38 6.90 39.39
CA SER A 23 13.84 6.62 38.02
C SER A 23 15.07 7.43 37.66
N ASN A 24 15.88 6.92 36.72
CA ASN A 24 17.03 7.66 36.16
C ASN A 24 16.60 8.78 35.20
N SER A 25 15.34 8.76 34.77
CA SER A 25 14.72 9.83 33.98
C SER A 25 13.26 9.98 34.40
N ILE A 26 12.77 11.21 34.42
CA ILE A 26 11.39 11.50 34.79
C ILE A 26 10.65 11.92 33.51
N PRO A 27 9.45 11.38 33.24
CA PRO A 27 8.69 11.75 32.05
C PRO A 27 8.53 13.26 31.93
N TYR A 28 8.89 13.80 30.76
CA TYR A 28 8.80 15.24 30.50
C TYR A 28 7.38 15.76 30.70
N ASP A 29 6.37 15.07 30.15
CA ASP A 29 4.97 15.50 30.21
C ASP A 29 4.47 15.61 31.65
N LEU A 30 4.86 14.66 32.52
CA LEU A 30 4.54 14.74 33.95
C LEU A 30 5.19 15.96 34.59
N MET A 31 6.48 16.17 34.34
CA MET A 31 7.21 17.29 34.90
C MET A 31 6.66 18.61 34.41
N PHE A 32 6.31 18.74 33.12
CA PHE A 32 5.70 19.92 32.55
C PHE A 32 4.46 20.37 33.34
N HIS A 33 3.53 19.45 33.63
CA HIS A 33 2.34 19.76 34.43
C HIS A 33 2.63 20.03 35.91
N LEU A 34 3.65 19.39 36.48
CA LEU A 34 4.03 19.63 37.88
C LEU A 34 4.73 20.98 38.05
N THR A 35 5.60 21.36 37.10
CA THR A 35 6.46 22.55 37.21
C THR A 35 5.80 23.85 36.77
N ASP A 36 4.77 23.78 35.92
CA ASP A 36 3.99 24.96 35.47
C ASP A 36 3.44 25.78 36.66
N SER A 37 3.22 25.11 37.80
CA SER A 37 2.69 25.72 39.03
C SER A 37 3.73 26.04 40.11
N THR A 38 5.00 25.62 39.98
CA THR A 38 5.95 25.62 41.11
C THR A 38 7.10 26.61 41.00
N CYS A 39 7.48 27.14 39.84
CA CYS A 39 8.43 28.27 39.74
C CYS A 39 8.21 28.96 38.39
N TYR A 40 7.73 30.22 38.37
CA TYR A 40 7.10 30.88 37.20
C TYR A 40 8.03 31.16 35.98
N ASP A 41 9.30 30.75 36.01
CA ASP A 41 10.28 31.06 34.96
C ASP A 41 11.24 29.91 34.58
N ILE A 42 11.01 28.68 35.08
CA ILE A 42 11.89 27.54 34.79
C ILE A 42 11.22 26.57 33.82
N TRP A 43 11.77 26.51 32.61
CA TRP A 43 11.44 25.45 31.66
C TRP A 43 12.14 24.17 32.12
N TRP A 44 11.38 23.18 32.58
CA TRP A 44 11.94 21.85 32.82
C TRP A 44 12.60 21.34 31.53
N GLU A 45 13.90 21.06 31.56
CA GLU A 45 14.61 20.45 30.43
C GLU A 45 14.70 18.93 30.60
N ASP A 46 15.36 18.50 31.66
CA ASP A 46 15.51 17.11 32.12
C ASP A 46 16.33 17.12 33.43
N VAL A 47 16.45 15.96 34.10
CA VAL A 47 17.46 15.77 35.15
C VAL A 47 18.87 15.90 34.58
N LYS A 48 19.80 16.50 35.34
CA LYS A 48 21.20 16.58 34.95
C LYS A 48 21.92 15.27 35.26
N THR A 49 23.02 15.03 34.57
CA THR A 49 23.76 13.77 34.67
C THR A 49 25.24 13.99 34.89
N PHE A 50 25.89 13.06 35.59
CA PHE A 50 27.34 13.00 35.73
C PHE A 50 27.80 11.54 35.80
N SER A 51 29.06 11.28 35.48
CA SER A 51 29.59 9.92 35.44
C SER A 51 30.55 9.65 36.59
N ALA A 52 30.25 8.67 37.43
CA ALA A 52 31.07 8.27 38.57
C ALA A 52 30.98 6.77 38.82
N ASP A 53 32.00 6.20 39.47
CA ASP A 53 32.05 4.79 39.85
C ASP A 53 31.23 4.50 41.13
N SER A 54 31.13 5.48 42.01
CA SER A 54 30.27 5.47 43.19
C SER A 54 29.82 6.87 43.57
N VAL A 55 28.71 6.92 44.29
CA VAL A 55 28.19 8.13 44.93
C VAL A 55 27.86 7.81 46.38
N ILE A 56 27.68 8.86 47.15
CA ILE A 56 27.21 8.79 48.52
C ILE A 56 25.80 9.40 48.58
N VAL A 57 24.86 8.75 49.26
CA VAL A 57 23.50 9.27 49.45
C VAL A 57 23.14 9.41 50.92
N ASN A 58 22.38 10.44 51.25
CA ASN A 58 21.78 10.62 52.58
C ASN A 58 20.55 11.57 52.51
N PHE A 59 19.71 11.52 53.54
CA PHE A 59 18.55 12.40 53.70
C PHE A 59 18.94 13.71 54.39
N THR A 60 18.17 14.77 54.10
CA THR A 60 18.33 16.10 54.73
C THR A 60 17.61 16.20 56.06
N HIS A 61 16.48 15.50 56.21
CA HIS A 61 15.63 15.63 57.39
C HIS A 61 16.31 15.06 58.64
N PRO A 62 16.40 15.80 59.77
CA PRO A 62 17.16 15.37 60.95
C PRO A 62 16.77 14.00 61.52
N THR A 63 15.50 13.60 61.41
CA THR A 63 15.01 12.30 61.91
C THR A 63 15.20 11.14 60.94
N LEU A 64 15.42 11.41 59.66
CA LEU A 64 15.60 10.40 58.61
C LEU A 64 17.06 10.32 58.12
N LYS A 65 17.87 11.32 58.46
CA LYS A 65 19.29 11.36 58.19
C LYS A 65 19.97 10.16 58.82
N MET A 66 20.68 9.41 58.00
CA MET A 66 21.43 8.25 58.45
C MET A 66 22.70 8.70 59.18
N ASP A 67 23.05 8.03 60.28
CA ASP A 67 24.27 8.29 61.06
C ASP A 67 25.55 8.27 60.20
N LYS A 68 25.53 7.45 59.15
CA LYS A 68 26.60 7.39 58.16
C LYS A 68 26.01 7.53 56.76
N ASN A 69 26.73 8.30 55.94
CA ASN A 69 26.54 8.51 54.51
C ASN A 69 26.63 7.23 53.65
N LEU A 70 25.55 6.81 52.97
CA LEU A 70 25.44 5.50 52.30
C LEU A 70 26.18 5.49 50.95
N PRO A 71 27.24 4.67 50.77
CA PRO A 71 27.88 4.53 49.47
C PRO A 71 27.07 3.61 48.54
N LEU A 72 26.78 4.11 47.34
CA LEU A 72 26.20 3.36 46.25
C LEU A 72 27.21 3.25 45.11
N ALA A 73 27.31 2.06 44.52
CA ALA A 73 28.19 1.79 43.41
C ALA A 73 27.48 0.90 42.39
N TYR A 74 27.79 1.08 41.12
CA TYR A 74 27.32 0.21 40.06
C TYR A 74 28.29 -0.95 39.85
N PHE A 75 27.73 -2.16 39.74
CA PHE A 75 28.48 -3.38 39.49
C PHE A 75 27.98 -3.99 38.18
N ASN A 76 28.89 -4.32 37.28
CA ASN A 76 28.54 -4.99 36.03
C ASN A 76 28.24 -6.48 36.24
N SER A 77 27.92 -7.18 35.15
CA SER A 77 27.60 -8.62 35.17
C SER A 77 28.70 -9.49 35.77
N ASN A 78 29.95 -9.01 35.77
CA ASN A 78 31.10 -9.72 36.33
C ASN A 78 31.38 -9.33 37.79
N GLY A 79 30.48 -8.58 38.43
CA GLY A 79 30.63 -8.10 39.81
C GLY A 79 31.72 -7.05 39.99
N LYS A 80 32.25 -6.47 38.90
CA LYS A 80 33.26 -5.41 38.99
C LYS A 80 32.58 -4.06 39.08
N LYS A 81 33.10 -3.21 39.96
CA LYS A 81 32.72 -1.81 40.04
C LYS A 81 33.02 -1.13 38.72
N GLU A 82 32.05 -0.42 38.16
CA GLU A 82 32.17 0.24 36.86
C GLU A 82 31.55 1.64 36.93
N GLN A 83 32.10 2.56 36.14
CA GLN A 83 31.56 3.90 36.02
C GLN A 83 30.15 3.84 35.40
N THR A 84 29.22 4.56 36.00
CA THR A 84 27.86 4.69 35.48
C THR A 84 27.42 6.14 35.49
N THR A 85 26.31 6.41 34.83
CA THR A 85 25.67 7.72 34.81
C THR A 85 24.72 7.85 35.99
N TRP A 86 24.95 8.86 36.81
CA TRP A 86 24.10 9.26 37.93
C TRP A 86 23.31 10.50 37.55
N THR A 87 22.11 10.62 38.10
CA THR A 87 21.18 11.71 37.75
C THR A 87 20.76 12.50 38.98
N TYR A 88 20.57 13.80 38.82
CA TYR A 88 20.23 14.73 39.90
C TYR A 88 19.38 15.89 39.37
N PHE A 89 18.63 16.53 40.25
CA PHE A 89 17.89 17.76 39.95
C PHE A 89 18.85 18.95 39.97
N ALA A 90 18.83 19.77 38.92
CA ALA A 90 19.62 20.99 38.90
C ALA A 90 19.09 22.02 39.90
N ASP A 91 19.96 22.93 40.32
CA ASP A 91 19.63 23.95 41.33
C ASP A 91 18.55 24.91 40.84
N ASP A 92 18.46 25.15 39.53
CA ASP A 92 17.40 25.95 38.90
C ASP A 92 16.00 25.34 39.04
N PHE A 93 15.88 24.05 39.41
CA PHE A 93 14.60 23.43 39.72
C PHE A 93 13.99 23.93 41.05
N PHE A 94 14.80 24.55 41.90
CA PHE A 94 14.41 25.00 43.23
C PHE A 94 14.39 26.54 43.28
N CYS A 95 13.26 27.12 43.68
CA CYS A 95 13.12 28.57 43.86
C CYS A 95 12.90 28.96 45.33
N ASP A 96 13.10 30.23 45.67
CA ASP A 96 12.92 30.77 47.03
C ASP A 96 11.45 31.13 47.32
N GLU A 97 10.53 30.26 46.89
CA GLU A 97 9.08 30.48 47.00
C GLU A 97 8.42 29.41 47.87
N SER A 98 7.29 29.75 48.48
CA SER A 98 6.56 28.84 49.38
C SER A 98 6.06 27.55 48.72
N TYR A 99 5.90 27.57 47.40
CA TYR A 99 5.46 26.44 46.57
C TYR A 99 6.62 25.70 45.89
N SER A 100 7.87 26.06 46.21
CA SER A 100 9.07 25.42 45.69
C SER A 100 9.17 23.94 46.10
N PRO A 101 9.72 23.06 45.25
CA PRO A 101 10.01 21.68 45.61
C PRO A 101 10.89 21.59 46.87
N ILE A 102 10.58 20.68 47.80
CA ILE A 102 11.35 20.51 49.03
C ILE A 102 12.42 19.44 48.84
N ILE A 103 13.67 19.81 49.10
CA ILE A 103 14.82 18.91 49.05
C ILE A 103 14.80 17.92 50.23
N LEU A 104 14.81 16.63 49.92
CA LEU A 104 14.78 15.55 50.90
C LEU A 104 16.08 14.74 50.98
N GLY A 105 16.96 14.84 49.97
CA GLY A 105 18.20 14.06 49.93
C GLY A 105 19.22 14.57 48.92
N TYR A 106 20.48 14.23 49.19
CA TYR A 106 21.63 14.61 48.38
C TYR A 106 22.46 13.40 47.95
N LEU A 107 23.04 13.53 46.76
CA LEU A 107 24.16 12.79 46.20
C LEU A 107 25.44 13.58 46.44
N ASN A 108 26.45 12.93 47.02
CA ASN A 108 27.76 13.52 47.32
C ASN A 108 27.67 14.85 48.09
N ASP A 109 26.69 14.95 48.99
CA ASP A 109 26.41 16.11 49.85
C ASP A 109 25.97 17.42 49.13
N GLU A 110 26.06 17.49 47.80
CA GLU A 110 25.75 18.72 47.04
C GLU A 110 24.60 18.54 46.02
N LEU A 111 24.51 17.39 45.34
CA LEU A 111 23.62 17.21 44.20
C LEU A 111 22.26 16.66 44.63
N VAL A 112 21.16 17.34 44.35
CA VAL A 112 19.85 16.91 44.85
C VAL A 112 19.35 15.66 44.12
N ASN A 113 19.04 14.60 44.86
CA ASN A 113 18.58 13.33 44.29
C ASN A 113 17.17 12.94 44.70
N PHE A 114 16.64 13.60 45.73
CA PHE A 114 15.33 13.30 46.29
C PHE A 114 14.60 14.60 46.63
N THR A 115 13.40 14.77 46.09
CA THR A 115 12.60 15.98 46.25
C THR A 115 11.11 15.66 46.41
N ARG A 116 10.38 16.58 47.04
CA ARG A 116 8.93 16.51 47.25
C ARG A 116 8.25 17.71 46.63
N LEU A 117 7.22 17.45 45.83
CA LEU A 117 6.36 18.46 45.24
C LEU A 117 4.93 18.32 45.76
N GLN A 118 4.28 19.44 46.04
CA GLN A 118 2.86 19.48 46.38
C GLN A 118 2.06 19.61 45.08
N HIS A 119 1.00 18.81 44.91
CA HIS A 119 0.10 18.90 43.77
C HIS A 119 -1.34 18.67 44.23
N GLY A 120 -2.19 19.69 44.10
CA GLY A 120 -3.52 19.69 44.70
C GLY A 120 -3.43 19.42 46.21
N GLN A 121 -4.21 18.45 46.68
CA GLN A 121 -4.18 18.01 48.08
C GLN A 121 -3.10 16.95 48.38
N GLY A 122 -2.52 16.34 47.33
CA GLY A 122 -1.54 15.25 47.44
C GLY A 122 -0.11 15.67 47.19
N LYS A 123 0.78 14.68 47.11
CA LYS A 123 2.23 14.89 47.07
C LYS A 123 2.91 13.93 46.10
N PHE A 124 3.85 14.45 45.34
CA PHE A 124 4.82 13.69 44.57
C PHE A 124 6.15 13.63 45.31
N TYR A 125 6.74 12.45 45.39
CA TYR A 125 8.11 12.22 45.84
C TYR A 125 8.92 11.70 44.66
N LEU A 126 9.90 12.46 44.22
CA LEU A 126 10.69 12.16 43.03
C LEU A 126 12.13 11.83 43.44
N HIS A 127 12.61 10.66 43.05
CA HIS A 127 13.94 10.15 43.38
C HIS A 127 14.70 9.74 42.13
N THR A 128 15.94 10.21 41.99
CA THR A 128 16.74 10.02 40.76
C THR A 128 17.71 8.85 40.82
N THR A 129 17.73 8.10 41.94
CA THR A 129 18.73 7.04 42.19
C THR A 129 18.09 5.65 42.36
N PRO A 130 17.36 5.10 41.36
CA PRO A 130 16.70 3.80 41.45
C PRO A 130 17.66 2.64 41.76
N LEU A 131 18.96 2.79 41.50
CA LEU A 131 19.98 1.79 41.84
C LEU A 131 19.92 1.39 43.33
N ALA A 132 19.56 2.31 44.23
CA ALA A 132 19.43 2.05 45.66
C ALA A 132 18.44 0.90 46.00
N PHE A 133 17.44 0.68 45.14
CA PHE A 133 16.37 -0.30 45.34
C PHE A 133 16.57 -1.59 44.55
N THR A 134 17.73 -1.79 43.94
CA THR A 134 18.04 -3.07 43.27
C THR A 134 18.27 -4.18 44.28
N ASN A 135 17.98 -5.42 43.88
CA ASN A 135 18.13 -6.60 44.73
C ASN A 135 19.50 -6.68 45.40
N ILE A 136 20.59 -6.42 44.66
CA ILE A 136 21.96 -6.47 45.19
C ILE A 136 22.17 -5.43 46.31
N ASN A 137 21.58 -4.25 46.18
CA ASN A 137 21.70 -3.21 47.19
C ASN A 137 20.81 -3.51 48.41
N LEU A 138 19.57 -3.98 48.21
CA LEU A 138 18.66 -4.31 49.31
C LEU A 138 19.09 -5.49 50.20
N LEU A 139 20.05 -6.31 49.75
CA LEU A 139 20.65 -7.37 50.58
C LEU A 139 21.49 -6.83 51.75
N LYS A 140 21.90 -5.56 51.71
CA LYS A 140 22.69 -4.93 52.77
C LYS A 140 21.76 -4.22 53.74
N GLU A 141 21.85 -4.54 55.04
CA GLU A 141 21.01 -3.94 56.10
C GLU A 141 20.96 -2.41 56.05
N ARG A 142 22.12 -1.79 55.80
CA ARG A 142 22.23 -0.33 55.72
C ARG A 142 21.46 0.25 54.53
N ASN A 143 21.47 -0.43 53.39
CA ASN A 143 20.75 -0.01 52.20
C ASN A 143 19.25 -0.27 52.36
N LEU A 144 18.88 -1.35 53.05
CA LEU A 144 17.50 -1.63 53.44
C LEU A 144 16.95 -0.50 54.31
N ALA A 145 17.71 -0.05 55.32
CA ALA A 145 17.32 1.09 56.16
C ALA A 145 17.13 2.39 55.35
N TYR A 146 17.95 2.65 54.32
CA TYR A 146 17.72 3.78 53.42
C TYR A 146 16.40 3.65 52.66
N ALA A 147 16.08 2.45 52.17
CA ALA A 147 14.81 2.20 51.50
C ALA A 147 13.61 2.35 52.45
N GLU A 148 13.70 1.84 53.68
CA GLU A 148 12.69 2.03 54.71
C GLU A 148 12.45 3.51 55.02
N ASN A 149 13.51 4.28 55.20
CA ASN A 149 13.42 5.73 55.42
C ASN A 149 12.74 6.43 54.23
N MET A 150 13.07 6.06 53.00
CA MET A 150 12.44 6.62 51.80
C MET A 150 10.95 6.28 51.71
N PHE A 151 10.58 5.02 51.95
CA PHE A 151 9.18 4.58 51.92
C PHE A 151 8.37 4.99 53.15
N SER A 152 9.02 5.44 54.24
CA SER A 152 8.34 5.99 55.42
C SER A 152 7.50 7.24 55.11
N HIS A 153 7.74 7.87 53.96
CA HIS A 153 6.94 8.98 53.44
C HIS A 153 5.57 8.57 52.88
N LEU A 154 5.33 7.28 52.65
CA LEU A 154 4.03 6.77 52.20
C LEU A 154 2.99 6.89 53.32
N THR A 155 1.76 7.22 52.92
CA THR A 155 0.61 7.19 53.83
C THR A 155 0.20 5.74 54.12
N THR A 156 -0.35 5.49 55.31
CA THR A 156 -0.92 4.19 55.66
C THR A 156 -2.16 3.92 54.81
N GLY A 157 -2.18 2.83 54.04
CA GLY A 157 -3.30 2.48 53.16
C GLY A 157 -2.95 1.46 52.09
N SER A 158 -3.80 1.40 51.05
CA SER A 158 -3.57 0.56 49.87
C SER A 158 -2.42 1.12 49.04
N ILE A 159 -1.38 0.31 48.84
CA ILE A 159 -0.23 0.66 48.00
C ILE A 159 -0.42 0.03 46.62
N TYR A 160 -0.48 0.88 45.60
CA TYR A 160 -0.48 0.45 44.20
C TYR A 160 0.95 0.44 43.68
N TRP A 161 1.42 -0.72 43.23
CA TRP A 161 2.74 -0.88 42.65
C TRP A 161 2.64 -0.95 41.12
N ASP A 162 3.24 0.01 40.43
CA ASP A 162 3.28 -0.01 38.97
C ASP A 162 4.41 -0.91 38.45
N SER A 163 4.04 -1.96 37.72
CA SER A 163 4.96 -2.82 36.97
C SER A 163 4.98 -2.54 35.47
N TYR A 164 4.02 -1.79 34.95
CA TYR A 164 3.80 -1.57 33.52
C TYR A 164 4.71 -0.47 32.98
N SER A 165 4.85 0.66 33.69
CA SER A 165 5.67 1.80 33.23
C SER A 165 7.17 1.62 33.39
N ARG A 166 7.65 0.38 33.55
CA ARG A 166 9.07 0.07 33.71
C ARG A 166 9.81 0.36 32.41
N VAL A 167 10.61 1.43 32.42
CA VAL A 167 11.50 1.76 31.31
C VAL A 167 12.82 1.02 31.50
N ALA A 168 13.24 0.23 30.51
CA ALA A 168 14.57 -0.35 30.52
C ALA A 168 15.61 0.78 30.51
N ASN A 169 16.69 0.65 31.29
CA ASN A 169 17.85 1.53 31.24
C ASN A 169 18.46 1.50 29.82
N LYS A 170 17.91 2.29 28.91
CA LYS A 170 18.57 2.63 27.65
C LYS A 170 19.46 3.82 27.96
N PRO A 171 20.74 3.81 27.55
CA PRO A 171 21.58 4.99 27.68
C PRO A 171 20.83 6.16 27.04
N PRO A 172 20.84 7.35 27.67
CA PRO A 172 20.20 8.53 27.09
C PRO A 172 20.74 8.67 25.67
N ALA A 173 19.84 8.71 24.70
CA ALA A 173 20.23 8.94 23.32
C ALA A 173 20.93 10.30 23.27
N THR A 174 22.26 10.26 23.17
CA THR A 174 23.13 11.41 23.00
C THR A 174 22.84 12.02 21.63
N ASN A 175 21.76 12.79 21.54
CA ASN A 175 21.49 13.72 20.44
C ASN A 175 21.08 15.06 21.05
N GLN A 176 22.05 15.66 21.75
CA GLN A 176 22.13 17.11 21.87
C GLN A 176 22.36 17.64 20.44
N ASN A 177 21.28 18.07 19.78
CA ASN A 177 21.24 18.99 18.62
C ASN A 177 19.97 18.75 17.76
N SER A 178 18.79 18.79 18.37
CA SER A 178 17.57 19.07 17.61
C SER A 178 16.64 19.90 18.46
N ARG A 179 16.53 21.19 18.09
CA ARG A 179 15.51 22.14 18.57
C ARG A 179 14.09 21.80 18.06
N THR A 180 13.87 20.53 17.75
CA THR A 180 12.62 19.94 17.29
C THR A 180 12.61 18.51 17.83
N ARG A 181 12.42 18.36 19.15
CA ARG A 181 11.95 17.10 19.72
C ARG A 181 10.48 17.00 19.34
N THR A 182 10.22 16.43 18.17
CA THR A 182 8.90 15.87 17.89
C THR A 182 8.63 14.80 18.94
N LEU A 183 7.39 14.81 19.45
CA LEU A 183 6.82 13.82 20.36
C LEU A 183 7.26 12.40 19.97
N PRO A 184 7.34 11.45 20.93
CA PRO A 184 7.54 10.06 20.59
C PRO A 184 6.29 9.58 19.84
N GLU A 185 6.23 9.83 18.53
CA GLU A 185 5.36 9.07 17.65
C GLU A 185 5.69 7.61 17.91
N GLU A 186 4.69 6.88 18.38
CA GLU A 186 4.68 5.42 18.50
C GLU A 186 4.84 4.81 17.11
N ASN A 187 6.02 4.97 16.52
CA ASN A 187 6.32 4.48 15.20
C ASN A 187 6.62 2.99 15.36
N ALA A 188 5.55 2.19 15.35
CA ALA A 188 5.60 0.72 15.33
C ALA A 188 6.60 0.21 14.29
N LEU A 189 6.77 0.94 13.18
CA LEU A 189 7.79 0.66 12.16
C LEU A 189 9.22 0.68 12.71
N LYS A 190 9.54 1.61 13.61
CA LYS A 190 10.86 1.71 14.26
C LYS A 190 11.13 0.52 15.17
N TYR A 191 10.10 0.02 15.87
CA TYR A 191 10.20 -1.22 16.64
C TYR A 191 10.39 -2.44 15.73
N ILE A 192 9.61 -2.53 14.64
CA ILE A 192 9.72 -3.58 13.62
C ILE A 192 11.14 -3.65 13.02
N LEU A 193 11.74 -2.50 12.73
CA LEU A 193 13.09 -2.37 12.18
C LEU A 193 14.21 -2.57 13.21
N SER A 194 13.91 -2.46 14.52
CA SER A 194 14.91 -2.60 15.59
C SER A 194 15.31 -4.05 15.86
N GLN A 195 14.41 -5.00 15.60
CA GLN A 195 14.64 -6.43 15.81
C GLN A 195 15.16 -7.06 14.50
N PRO A 196 16.37 -7.65 14.48
CA PRO A 196 16.97 -8.17 13.24
C PRO A 196 16.09 -9.17 12.47
N PRO A 197 15.42 -10.15 13.11
CA PRO A 197 14.55 -11.09 12.39
C PRO A 197 13.34 -10.40 11.76
N LEU A 198 12.77 -9.42 12.46
CA LEU A 198 11.55 -8.71 12.08
C LEU A 198 11.83 -7.70 10.96
N ALA A 199 13.01 -7.09 10.96
CA ALA A 199 13.49 -6.25 9.86
C ALA A 199 13.64 -7.04 8.56
N TRP A 200 14.21 -8.26 8.61
CA TRP A 200 14.30 -9.13 7.42
C TRP A 200 12.92 -9.59 6.92
N ALA A 201 11.99 -9.91 7.82
CA ALA A 201 10.60 -10.21 7.47
C ALA A 201 9.93 -9.01 6.75
N TRP A 202 10.18 -7.79 7.23
CA TRP A 202 9.68 -6.58 6.60
C TRP A 202 10.27 -6.34 5.20
N TYR A 203 11.60 -6.46 5.04
CA TYR A 203 12.25 -6.30 3.74
C TYR A 203 11.84 -7.36 2.73
N THR A 204 11.67 -8.61 3.17
CA THR A 204 11.21 -9.71 2.29
C THR A 204 9.76 -9.49 1.85
N ALA A 205 8.87 -9.04 2.74
CA ALA A 205 7.50 -8.68 2.38
C ALA A 205 7.46 -7.54 1.34
N LEU A 206 8.27 -6.49 1.53
CA LEU A 206 8.38 -5.37 0.61
C LEU A 206 8.94 -5.81 -0.76
N GLY A 207 9.95 -6.68 -0.75
CA GLY A 207 10.51 -7.29 -1.95
C GLY A 207 9.50 -8.15 -2.72
N LEU A 208 8.70 -8.95 -2.01
CA LEU A 208 7.62 -9.75 -2.62
C LEU A 208 6.51 -8.87 -3.21
N ALA A 209 6.14 -7.78 -2.54
CA ALA A 209 5.16 -6.83 -3.07
C ALA A 209 5.66 -6.17 -4.35
N LEU A 210 6.92 -5.71 -4.37
CA LEU A 210 7.55 -5.14 -5.58
C LEU A 210 7.59 -6.15 -6.73
N LEU A 211 8.01 -7.39 -6.42
CA LEU A 211 8.07 -8.47 -7.39
C LEU A 211 6.67 -8.78 -7.95
N TYR A 212 5.65 -8.82 -7.09
CA TYR A 212 4.25 -8.98 -7.51
C TYR A 212 3.81 -7.88 -8.49
N PHE A 213 4.13 -6.61 -8.22
CA PHE A 213 3.82 -5.52 -9.14
C PHE A 213 4.50 -5.66 -10.50
N ILE A 214 5.79 -6.04 -10.53
CA ILE A 214 6.54 -6.24 -11.78
C ILE A 214 5.90 -7.35 -12.63
N PHE A 215 5.56 -8.49 -12.02
CA PHE A 215 4.92 -9.60 -12.74
C PHE A 215 3.48 -9.28 -13.17
N ARG A 216 2.74 -8.52 -12.36
CA ARG A 216 1.37 -8.10 -12.69
C ARG A 216 1.34 -7.07 -13.82
N ALA A 217 2.27 -6.12 -13.82
CA ALA A 217 2.41 -5.11 -14.88
C ALA A 217 2.72 -5.76 -16.24
N LYS A 218 3.55 -6.81 -16.27
CA LYS A 218 3.88 -7.52 -17.51
C LYS A 218 2.74 -8.40 -18.06
N ARG A 219 1.75 -8.78 -17.24
CA ARG A 219 0.65 -9.69 -17.62
C ARG A 219 -0.63 -8.99 -18.08
N GLN A 220 -0.66 -7.67 -18.24
CA GLN A 220 -1.80 -7.00 -18.88
C GLN A 220 -1.58 -6.95 -20.39
N GLN A 221 -2.41 -7.67 -21.13
CA GLN A 221 -2.38 -7.63 -22.60
C GLN A 221 -2.76 -6.21 -23.06
N PRO A 222 -2.07 -5.63 -24.06
CA PRO A 222 -2.45 -4.33 -24.63
C PRO A 222 -3.85 -4.41 -25.25
N ILE A 223 -4.55 -3.27 -25.29
CA ILE A 223 -5.85 -3.13 -25.95
C ILE A 223 -5.72 -3.60 -27.40
N ILE A 224 -6.51 -4.61 -27.77
CA ILE A 224 -6.57 -5.13 -29.14
C ILE A 224 -7.20 -4.03 -30.01
N PRO A 225 -6.52 -3.52 -31.05
CA PRO A 225 -7.09 -2.48 -31.90
C PRO A 225 -8.30 -3.05 -32.66
N VAL A 226 -9.37 -2.26 -32.75
CA VAL A 226 -10.57 -2.62 -33.51
C VAL A 226 -10.20 -2.62 -35.00
N LYS A 227 -10.21 -3.80 -35.63
CA LYS A 227 -10.09 -3.92 -37.10
C LYS A 227 -11.45 -3.63 -37.72
N ASP A 228 -11.49 -2.76 -38.71
CA ASP A 228 -12.70 -2.49 -39.48
C ASP A 228 -13.22 -3.78 -40.15
N PRO A 229 -14.55 -3.94 -40.27
CA PRO A 229 -15.15 -5.11 -40.91
C PRO A 229 -14.72 -5.19 -42.38
N ASN A 230 -14.45 -6.41 -42.85
CA ASN A 230 -14.01 -6.66 -44.21
C ASN A 230 -15.11 -6.22 -45.20
N THR A 231 -14.85 -5.22 -46.03
CA THR A 231 -15.78 -4.80 -47.08
C THR A 231 -15.82 -5.87 -48.17
N ASN A 232 -16.99 -6.12 -48.76
CA ASN A 232 -17.19 -7.20 -49.71
C ASN A 232 -16.65 -6.81 -51.10
N THR A 233 -15.32 -6.88 -51.24
CA THR A 233 -14.56 -6.46 -52.43
C THR A 233 -14.98 -7.19 -53.70
N SER A 234 -15.56 -8.39 -53.59
CA SER A 234 -16.12 -9.14 -54.73
C SER A 234 -17.28 -8.40 -55.39
N LEU A 235 -18.16 -7.78 -54.61
CA LEU A 235 -19.33 -7.06 -55.14
C LEU A 235 -18.90 -5.76 -55.84
N GLU A 236 -17.94 -5.06 -55.26
CA GLU A 236 -17.34 -3.85 -55.84
C GLU A 236 -16.64 -4.16 -57.17
N PHE A 237 -15.88 -5.24 -57.24
CA PHE A 237 -15.24 -5.71 -58.47
C PHE A 237 -16.26 -6.04 -59.57
N VAL A 238 -17.31 -6.81 -59.25
CA VAL A 238 -18.38 -7.15 -60.20
C VAL A 238 -19.09 -5.89 -60.72
N SER A 239 -19.36 -4.92 -59.85
CA SER A 239 -19.98 -3.65 -60.25
C SER A 239 -19.12 -2.83 -61.20
N THR A 240 -17.80 -2.84 -60.99
CA THR A 240 -16.83 -2.11 -61.81
C THR A 240 -16.70 -2.72 -63.20
N VAL A 241 -16.58 -4.06 -63.27
CA VAL A 241 -16.57 -4.78 -64.55
C VAL A 241 -17.88 -4.57 -65.29
N GLY A 242 -19.04 -4.70 -64.62
CA GLY A 242 -20.34 -4.45 -65.23
C GLY A 242 -20.47 -3.04 -65.82
N ARG A 243 -19.94 -2.01 -65.14
CA ARG A 243 -19.93 -0.63 -65.63
C ARG A 243 -19.04 -0.44 -66.87
N LEU A 244 -17.87 -1.08 -66.92
CA LEU A 244 -16.99 -1.04 -68.09
C LEU A 244 -17.69 -1.60 -69.34
N TYR A 245 -18.36 -2.74 -69.20
CA TYR A 245 -19.10 -3.35 -70.30
C TYR A 245 -20.32 -2.52 -70.73
N PHE A 246 -21.02 -1.87 -69.78
CA PHE A 246 -22.11 -0.96 -70.10
C PHE A 246 -21.63 0.24 -70.93
N LEU A 247 -20.50 0.86 -70.55
CA LEU A 247 -19.96 2.03 -71.24
C LEU A 247 -19.46 1.73 -72.66
N GLN A 248 -18.99 0.51 -72.94
CA GLN A 248 -18.50 0.12 -74.26
C GLN A 248 -19.61 -0.04 -75.31
N ASN A 249 -20.89 -0.13 -74.91
CA ASN A 249 -22.06 -0.32 -75.80
C ASN A 249 -21.91 -1.45 -76.84
N ASN A 250 -21.02 -2.41 -76.62
CA ASN A 250 -20.79 -3.53 -77.52
C ASN A 250 -21.74 -4.69 -77.19
N HIS A 251 -23.01 -4.50 -77.51
CA HIS A 251 -24.08 -5.46 -77.20
C HIS A 251 -23.87 -6.83 -77.86
N ARG A 252 -23.21 -6.86 -79.02
CA ARG A 252 -22.88 -8.10 -79.74
C ARG A 252 -21.89 -8.93 -78.94
N GLN A 253 -20.76 -8.35 -78.54
CA GLN A 253 -19.74 -9.08 -77.77
C GLN A 253 -20.31 -9.60 -76.45
N LEU A 254 -21.10 -8.78 -75.75
CA LEU A 254 -21.71 -9.17 -74.49
C LEU A 254 -22.72 -10.32 -74.65
N ALA A 255 -23.48 -10.36 -75.74
CA ALA A 255 -24.38 -11.49 -76.03
C ALA A 255 -23.62 -12.79 -76.33
N LEU A 256 -22.49 -12.71 -77.04
CA LEU A 256 -21.63 -13.85 -77.33
C LEU A 256 -20.99 -14.42 -76.06
N GLU A 257 -20.46 -13.56 -75.20
CA GLU A 257 -19.92 -13.95 -73.88
C GLU A 257 -21.02 -14.56 -72.99
N LYS A 258 -22.22 -13.95 -72.95
CA LYS A 258 -23.39 -14.51 -72.25
C LYS A 258 -23.76 -15.91 -72.73
N MET A 259 -23.71 -16.18 -74.04
CA MET A 259 -23.98 -17.51 -74.57
C MET A 259 -22.91 -18.53 -74.14
N GLN A 260 -21.64 -18.15 -74.11
CA GLN A 260 -20.57 -19.02 -73.65
C GLN A 260 -20.74 -19.38 -72.17
N ILE A 261 -21.08 -18.40 -71.33
CA ILE A 261 -21.39 -18.63 -69.91
C ILE A 261 -22.60 -19.55 -69.78
N PHE A 262 -23.65 -19.32 -70.57
CA PHE A 262 -24.84 -20.18 -70.59
C PHE A 262 -24.50 -21.64 -70.95
N ILE A 263 -23.72 -21.85 -72.01
CA ILE A 263 -23.24 -23.19 -72.39
C ILE A 263 -22.39 -23.81 -71.27
N GLY A 264 -21.50 -23.04 -70.65
CA GLY A 264 -20.71 -23.48 -69.50
C GLY A 264 -21.58 -23.96 -68.33
N ASN A 265 -22.60 -23.17 -67.97
CA ASN A 265 -23.55 -23.53 -66.91
C ASN A 265 -24.34 -24.80 -67.26
N LEU A 266 -24.73 -24.99 -68.52
CA LEU A 266 -25.39 -26.22 -68.96
C LEU A 266 -24.46 -27.44 -68.85
N LYS A 267 -23.18 -27.29 -69.22
CA LYS A 267 -22.17 -28.36 -69.07
C LYS A 267 -21.98 -28.75 -67.62
N GLU A 268 -21.83 -27.78 -66.74
CA GLU A 268 -21.60 -28.01 -65.31
C GLU A 268 -22.82 -28.66 -64.65
N ARG A 269 -24.02 -28.11 -64.89
CA ARG A 269 -25.25 -28.57 -64.25
C ARG A 269 -25.72 -29.93 -64.78
N TYR A 270 -25.74 -30.12 -66.10
CA TYR A 270 -26.29 -31.34 -66.71
C TYR A 270 -25.22 -32.38 -67.07
N ARG A 271 -23.93 -32.07 -66.87
CA ARG A 271 -22.78 -32.94 -67.16
C ARG A 271 -22.77 -33.48 -68.59
N ILE A 272 -23.20 -32.66 -69.55
CA ILE A 272 -23.18 -32.97 -70.99
C ILE A 272 -22.04 -32.17 -71.61
N ASN A 273 -21.09 -32.82 -72.28
CA ASN A 273 -20.01 -32.14 -72.98
C ASN A 273 -20.39 -31.88 -74.45
N PHE A 274 -20.50 -30.62 -74.84
CA PHE A 274 -20.79 -30.20 -76.22
C PHE A 274 -20.17 -28.83 -76.52
N SER A 275 -19.69 -28.58 -77.74
CA SER A 275 -19.11 -27.28 -78.09
C SER A 275 -20.15 -26.29 -78.61
N GLU A 276 -21.09 -26.77 -79.42
CA GLU A 276 -22.22 -25.99 -79.95
C GLU A 276 -23.54 -26.75 -79.72
N LEU A 277 -24.66 -26.02 -79.70
CA LEU A 277 -26.01 -26.59 -79.50
C LEU A 277 -26.58 -27.06 -80.85
N ASP A 278 -26.16 -28.24 -81.28
CA ASP A 278 -26.72 -28.93 -82.45
C ASP A 278 -28.08 -29.56 -82.14
N GLU A 279 -28.89 -29.88 -83.16
CA GLU A 279 -30.23 -30.48 -82.99
C GLU A 279 -30.21 -31.73 -82.09
N ALA A 280 -29.19 -32.59 -82.20
CA ALA A 280 -29.05 -33.78 -81.35
C ALA A 280 -28.72 -33.45 -79.89
N THR A 281 -28.03 -32.33 -79.65
CA THR A 281 -27.65 -31.85 -78.31
C THR A 281 -28.81 -31.11 -77.65
N ILE A 282 -29.56 -30.32 -78.42
CA ILE A 282 -30.78 -29.63 -77.96
C ILE A 282 -31.77 -30.65 -77.39
N LYS A 283 -32.00 -31.77 -78.09
CA LYS A 283 -32.89 -32.85 -77.60
C LYS A 283 -32.42 -33.47 -76.29
N LYS A 284 -31.11 -33.72 -76.14
CA LYS A 284 -30.52 -34.28 -74.91
C LYS A 284 -30.60 -33.31 -73.73
N VAL A 285 -30.35 -32.02 -73.97
CA VAL A 285 -30.43 -30.97 -72.95
C VAL A 285 -31.89 -30.72 -72.58
N ALA A 286 -32.81 -30.65 -73.55
CA ALA A 286 -34.25 -30.48 -73.34
C ALA A 286 -34.83 -31.62 -72.48
N MET A 287 -34.46 -32.87 -72.78
CA MET A 287 -34.91 -34.03 -72.02
C MET A 287 -34.38 -34.03 -70.57
N ARG A 288 -33.12 -33.64 -70.35
CA ARG A 288 -32.54 -33.57 -69.00
C ARG A 288 -32.99 -32.35 -68.20
N ALA A 289 -33.35 -31.27 -68.88
CA ALA A 289 -33.86 -30.04 -68.26
C ALA A 289 -35.39 -30.02 -68.14
N GLU A 290 -36.09 -31.07 -68.59
CA GLU A 290 -37.57 -31.17 -68.63
C GLU A 290 -38.25 -29.96 -69.33
N MET A 291 -37.67 -29.48 -70.42
CA MET A 291 -38.15 -28.29 -71.15
C MET A 291 -38.54 -28.59 -72.59
N SER A 292 -39.37 -27.72 -73.18
CA SER A 292 -39.73 -27.82 -74.59
C SER A 292 -38.52 -27.53 -75.49
N GLU A 293 -38.27 -28.42 -76.45
CA GLU A 293 -37.20 -28.29 -77.45
C GLU A 293 -37.31 -26.95 -78.19
N ALA A 294 -38.53 -26.52 -78.49
CA ALA A 294 -38.84 -25.24 -79.13
C ALA A 294 -38.30 -24.01 -78.40
N TYR A 295 -38.14 -24.08 -77.06
CA TYR A 295 -37.62 -22.97 -76.27
C TYR A 295 -36.09 -22.84 -76.40
N LEU A 296 -35.38 -23.97 -76.39
CA LEU A 296 -33.93 -24.00 -76.62
C LEU A 296 -33.60 -23.65 -78.08
N GLU A 297 -34.39 -24.13 -79.04
CA GLU A 297 -34.26 -23.73 -80.46
C GLU A 297 -34.42 -22.22 -80.64
N LYS A 298 -35.34 -21.59 -79.92
CA LYS A 298 -35.51 -20.13 -79.95
C LYS A 298 -34.25 -19.39 -79.47
N ILE A 299 -33.63 -19.85 -78.38
CA ILE A 299 -32.38 -19.27 -77.85
C ILE A 299 -31.23 -19.43 -78.86
N VAL A 300 -31.08 -20.62 -79.43
CA VAL A 300 -30.03 -20.92 -80.43
C VAL A 300 -30.24 -20.11 -81.71
N LYS A 301 -31.48 -19.95 -82.17
CA LYS A 301 -31.82 -19.14 -83.35
C LYS A 301 -31.48 -17.67 -83.16
N ILE A 302 -31.84 -17.09 -82.00
CA ILE A 302 -31.50 -15.70 -81.68
C ILE A 302 -29.98 -15.53 -81.54
N HIS A 303 -29.29 -16.49 -80.92
CA HIS A 303 -27.83 -16.48 -80.83
C HIS A 303 -27.16 -16.53 -82.21
N LYS A 304 -27.63 -17.38 -83.13
CA LYS A 304 -27.12 -17.46 -84.50
C LYS A 304 -27.30 -16.14 -85.24
N ASN A 305 -28.48 -15.52 -85.12
CA ASN A 305 -28.73 -14.19 -85.69
C ASN A 305 -27.79 -13.12 -85.11
N ILE A 306 -27.47 -13.18 -83.81
CA ILE A 306 -26.51 -12.26 -83.17
C ILE A 306 -25.08 -12.52 -83.65
N LYS A 307 -24.67 -13.78 -83.79
CA LYS A 307 -23.32 -14.18 -84.26
C LYS A 307 -23.03 -13.66 -85.67
N ASP A 308 -24.02 -13.79 -86.56
CA ASP A 308 -23.92 -13.43 -87.98
C ASP A 308 -24.14 -11.92 -88.24
N SER A 309 -24.69 -11.19 -87.27
CA SER A 309 -24.90 -9.74 -87.37
C SER A 309 -23.64 -8.92 -87.05
N VAL A 310 -23.46 -7.78 -87.73
CA VAL A 310 -22.37 -6.81 -87.45
C VAL A 310 -22.73 -5.89 -86.28
N PHE A 311 -24.02 -5.58 -86.10
CA PHE A 311 -24.54 -4.73 -85.04
C PHE A 311 -25.78 -5.37 -84.39
N VAL A 312 -25.88 -5.25 -83.07
CA VAL A 312 -26.99 -5.78 -82.26
C VAL A 312 -27.59 -4.64 -81.45
N SER A 313 -28.90 -4.45 -81.53
CA SER A 313 -29.61 -3.44 -80.74
C SER A 313 -29.71 -3.84 -79.27
N GLU A 314 -29.79 -2.86 -78.38
CA GLU A 314 -30.00 -3.07 -76.94
C GLU A 314 -31.26 -3.93 -76.68
N ASN A 315 -32.35 -3.67 -77.39
CA ASN A 315 -33.61 -4.43 -77.26
C ASN A 315 -33.41 -5.92 -77.57
N THR A 316 -32.64 -6.25 -78.61
CA THR A 316 -32.33 -7.65 -78.97
C THR A 316 -31.45 -8.32 -77.91
N LEU A 317 -30.51 -7.59 -77.31
CA LEU A 317 -29.69 -8.10 -76.20
C LEU A 317 -30.53 -8.32 -74.94
N VAL A 318 -31.45 -7.41 -74.62
CA VAL A 318 -32.36 -7.53 -73.47
C VAL A 318 -33.29 -8.72 -73.65
N GLU A 319 -33.88 -8.89 -74.84
CA GLU A 319 -34.72 -10.05 -75.15
C GLU A 319 -33.93 -11.36 -75.00
N PHE A 320 -32.72 -11.42 -75.55
CA PHE A 320 -31.84 -12.59 -75.42
C PHE A 320 -31.49 -12.89 -73.95
N HIS A 321 -31.18 -11.87 -73.16
CA HIS A 321 -30.89 -12.02 -71.74
C HIS A 321 -32.11 -12.51 -70.95
N GLN A 322 -33.29 -11.95 -71.20
CA GLN A 322 -34.53 -12.37 -70.54
C GLN A 322 -34.87 -13.83 -70.86
N LEU A 323 -34.62 -14.29 -72.10
CA LEU A 323 -34.82 -15.70 -72.48
C LEU A 323 -33.87 -16.64 -71.72
N ILE A 324 -32.61 -16.26 -71.54
CA ILE A 324 -31.64 -17.02 -70.74
C ILE A 324 -31.98 -17.00 -69.25
N GLU A 325 -32.37 -15.86 -68.69
CA GLU A 325 -32.77 -15.74 -67.28
C GLU A 325 -34.02 -16.54 -66.96
N GLN A 326 -35.00 -16.54 -67.87
CA GLN A 326 -36.19 -17.38 -67.74
C GLN A 326 -35.85 -18.88 -67.76
N PHE A 327 -34.83 -19.29 -68.53
CA PHE A 327 -34.30 -20.65 -68.44
C PHE A 327 -33.71 -20.94 -67.05
N GLY A 328 -32.93 -20.00 -66.50
CA GLY A 328 -32.34 -20.14 -65.16
C GLY A 328 -33.38 -20.22 -64.04
N LYS A 329 -34.38 -19.35 -64.04
CA LYS A 329 -35.41 -19.25 -62.99
C LYS A 329 -36.43 -20.40 -62.99
N ARG A 330 -36.68 -21.04 -64.13
CA ARG A 330 -37.59 -22.21 -64.19
C ARG A 330 -36.96 -23.51 -63.71
N ASN A 331 -35.63 -23.53 -63.59
CA ASN A 331 -34.83 -24.70 -63.20
C ASN A 331 -34.08 -24.48 -61.88
N VAL A 332 -34.63 -23.64 -60.99
CA VAL A 332 -34.18 -23.43 -59.59
C VAL A 332 -35.28 -23.89 -58.66
#